data_AF-A0AAU6ZQN8-F1
#
_entry.id   AF-A0AAU6ZQN8-F1
#
_cell.length_a   1.000
_cell.length_b   1.000
_cell.length_c   1.000
_cell.angle_alpha   90.00
_cell.angle_beta   90.00
_cell.angle_gamma   90.00
#
_symmetry.space_group_name_H-M   'P 1'
#
loop_
_entity.id
_entity.type
_entity.pdbx_description
1 polymer ?
#
loop_
_entity_poly.entity_id
_entity_poly.type
_entity_poly.pdbx_seq_one_letter_code
_entity_poly.pdbx_strand_id
1 'polypeptide(L)'
;MIALRLKDLDWRNPAVGIVQQKTGNPLTLPLPPLIAGRLAEYLLKERPDTGDEHVFVRSVAPHTEFPAHCSIYDVIRRVFKAAGTDRARVGTRLLRHNAATRLLRAGTPLPTISAILGHSNPDSTNVYLGMDTEQVRACVLLIPLPALQGAGR
;
A
#
# COMPACT_ATOMS: atom_id res chain seq x y z
N MET A 1 -5.93 8.73 -2.96
CA MET A 1 -6.52 7.86 -1.91
C MET A 1 -7.48 8.62 -0.99
N ILE A 2 -7.35 9.93 -0.80
CA ILE A 2 -8.28 10.73 0.03
C ILE A 2 -9.62 10.97 -0.68
N ALA A 3 -9.56 11.10 -2.01
CA ALA A 3 -10.71 11.41 -2.86
C ALA A 3 -11.52 10.16 -3.29
N LEU A 4 -11.56 9.10 -2.49
CA LEU A 4 -12.36 7.91 -2.80
C LEU A 4 -13.84 8.25 -2.59
N ARG A 5 -14.67 8.04 -3.62
CA ARG A 5 -16.11 8.34 -3.60
C ARG A 5 -16.94 7.08 -3.43
N LEU A 6 -18.18 7.24 -2.96
CA LEU A 6 -19.11 6.12 -2.76
C LEU A 6 -19.35 5.33 -4.06
N LYS A 7 -19.38 6.03 -5.21
CA LYS A 7 -19.54 5.41 -6.55
C LYS A 7 -18.35 4.57 -7.01
N ASP A 8 -17.19 4.76 -6.41
CA ASP A 8 -15.96 4.04 -6.76
C ASP A 8 -15.96 2.62 -6.16
N LEU A 9 -16.93 2.31 -5.29
CA LEU A 9 -17.10 1.02 -4.63
C LEU A 9 -18.15 0.18 -5.37
N ASP A 10 -17.73 -0.96 -5.93
CA ASP A 10 -18.65 -1.97 -6.47
C ASP A 10 -18.90 -3.04 -5.42
N TRP A 11 -20.11 -3.03 -4.85
CA TRP A 11 -20.54 -4.00 -3.84
C TRP A 11 -21.05 -5.31 -4.45
N ARG A 12 -21.47 -5.30 -5.73
CA ARG A 12 -21.97 -6.50 -6.42
C ARG A 12 -20.82 -7.36 -6.90
N ASN A 13 -19.77 -6.71 -7.41
CA ASN A 13 -18.49 -7.33 -7.71
C ASN A 13 -17.42 -6.67 -6.83
N PRO A 14 -17.13 -7.21 -5.62
CA PRO A 14 -16.35 -6.57 -4.57
C PRO A 14 -15.01 -5.99 -5.06
N ALA A 15 -15.05 -4.72 -5.47
CA ALA A 15 -13.92 -4.05 -6.09
C ALA A 15 -13.99 -2.54 -5.85
N VAL A 16 -12.83 -1.91 -5.95
CA VAL A 16 -12.67 -0.46 -5.88
C VAL A 16 -12.03 0.01 -7.18
N GLY A 17 -12.72 0.89 -7.90
CA GLY A 17 -12.23 1.49 -9.15
C GLY A 17 -11.86 2.95 -8.93
N ILE A 18 -10.60 3.31 -9.15
CA ILE A 18 -10.13 4.70 -9.01
C ILE A 18 -9.34 5.14 -10.24
N VAL A 19 -9.32 6.44 -10.49
CA VAL A 19 -8.35 7.05 -11.41
C VAL A 19 -7.15 7.54 -10.59
N GLN A 20 -5.97 7.05 -10.94
CA GLN A 20 -4.75 7.39 -10.22
C GLN A 20 -4.35 8.85 -10.50
N GLN A 21 -4.24 9.66 -9.46
CA GLN A 21 -3.91 11.09 -9.59
C GLN A 21 -2.55 11.35 -10.29
N LYS A 22 -1.56 10.48 -10.08
CA LYS A 22 -0.19 10.68 -10.61
C LYS A 22 -0.07 10.32 -12.10
N THR A 23 -0.81 9.33 -12.56
CA THR A 23 -0.67 8.74 -13.90
C THR A 23 -1.87 9.01 -14.79
N GLY A 24 -3.03 9.33 -14.21
CA GLY A 24 -4.31 9.40 -14.92
C GLY A 24 -4.90 8.04 -15.28
N ASN A 25 -4.23 6.93 -14.91
CA ASN A 25 -4.65 5.60 -15.31
C ASN A 25 -5.79 5.08 -14.40
N PRO A 26 -6.81 4.42 -14.97
CA PRO A 26 -7.78 3.69 -14.17
C PRO A 26 -7.10 2.49 -13.49
N LEU A 27 -7.44 2.25 -12.23
CA LEU A 27 -6.99 1.12 -11.43
C LEU A 27 -8.19 0.50 -10.73
N THR A 28 -8.40 -0.79 -10.97
CA THR A 28 -9.39 -1.60 -10.25
C THR A 28 -8.65 -2.54 -9.31
N LEU A 29 -9.00 -2.49 -8.02
CA LEU A 29 -8.46 -3.37 -7.00
C LEU A 29 -9.59 -4.24 -6.41
N PRO A 30 -9.32 -5.52 -6.11
CA PRO A 30 -10.29 -6.33 -5.37
C PRO A 30 -10.51 -5.71 -3.98
N LEU A 31 -11.74 -5.82 -3.48
CA LEU A 31 -12.12 -5.43 -2.13
C LEU A 31 -12.30 -6.72 -1.30
N PRO A 32 -11.28 -7.15 -0.52
CA PRO A 32 -11.38 -8.38 0.23
C PRO A 32 -12.56 -8.36 1.20
N PRO A 33 -13.23 -9.49 1.47
CA PRO A 33 -14.44 -9.53 2.31
C PRO A 33 -14.27 -8.88 3.69
N LEU A 34 -13.10 -9.05 4.31
CA LEU A 34 -12.77 -8.40 5.58
C LEU A 34 -12.83 -6.87 5.47
N ILE A 35 -12.25 -6.31 4.40
CA ILE A 35 -12.23 -4.86 4.19
C ILE A 35 -13.62 -4.36 3.78
N ALA A 36 -14.33 -5.10 2.92
CA ALA A 36 -15.70 -4.79 2.53
C ALA A 36 -16.63 -4.71 3.76
N GLY A 37 -16.54 -5.69 4.66
CA GLY A 37 -17.33 -5.71 5.89
C GLY A 37 -17.03 -4.52 6.82
N ARG A 38 -15.75 -4.22 7.06
CA ARG A 38 -15.35 -3.05 7.86
C ARG A 38 -15.76 -1.73 7.23
N LEU A 39 -15.70 -1.63 5.90
CA LEU A 39 -16.13 -0.46 5.18
C LEU A 39 -17.65 -0.28 5.27
N ALA A 40 -18.42 -1.36 5.15
CA ALA A 40 -19.87 -1.34 5.33
C ALA A 40 -20.27 -0.95 6.77
N GLU A 41 -19.59 -1.49 7.78
CA GLU A 41 -19.79 -1.08 9.18
C GLU A 41 -19.59 0.42 9.36
N TYR A 42 -18.48 0.96 8.86
CA TYR A 42 -18.21 2.39 8.91
C TYR A 42 -19.30 3.20 8.19
N LEU A 43 -19.66 2.84 6.95
CA LEU A 43 -20.65 3.57 6.15
C LEU A 43 -22.05 3.57 6.77
N LEU A 44 -22.44 2.48 7.45
CA LEU A 44 -23.78 2.33 8.02
C LEU A 44 -23.90 2.81 9.47
N LYS A 45 -22.81 2.81 10.24
CA LYS A 45 -22.86 3.04 11.70
C LYS A 45 -22.00 4.19 12.20
N GLU A 46 -20.91 4.52 11.52
CA GLU A 46 -19.91 5.47 12.03
C GLU A 46 -19.81 6.75 11.20
N ARG A 47 -20.06 6.65 9.89
CA ARG A 47 -20.01 7.79 8.97
C ARG A 47 -21.13 8.77 9.33
N PRO A 48 -20.81 10.04 9.63
CA PRO A 48 -21.82 11.07 9.84
C PRO A 48 -22.75 11.20 8.65
N ASP A 49 -24.01 11.53 8.91
CA ASP A 49 -24.97 11.85 7.85
C ASP A 49 -24.57 13.18 7.19
N THR A 50 -24.17 13.10 5.92
CA THR A 50 -23.66 14.23 5.13
C THR A 50 -23.91 13.98 3.66
N GLY A 51 -24.22 15.04 2.92
CA GLY A 51 -24.38 15.01 1.47
C GLY A 51 -23.06 14.90 0.69
N ASP A 52 -21.91 14.86 1.39
CA ASP A 52 -20.61 14.64 0.75
C ASP A 52 -20.55 13.23 0.13
N GLU A 53 -20.06 13.09 -1.10
CA GLU A 53 -19.95 11.80 -1.81
C GLU A 53 -18.70 11.00 -1.43
N HIS A 54 -17.79 11.57 -0.65
CA HIS A 54 -16.58 10.88 -0.24
C HIS A 54 -16.88 9.79 0.77
N VAL A 55 -16.19 8.66 0.61
CA VAL A 55 -16.27 7.54 1.54
C VAL A 55 -15.82 8.02 2.93
N PHE A 56 -14.63 8.61 3.01
CA PHE A 56 -14.04 9.07 4.26
C PHE A 56 -14.28 10.56 4.47
N VAL A 57 -14.99 10.90 5.54
CA VAL A 57 -15.31 12.28 5.92
C VAL A 57 -14.83 12.57 7.33
N ARG A 58 -14.73 13.86 7.68
CA ARG A 58 -14.39 14.28 9.04
C ARG A 58 -15.48 13.89 10.04
N SER A 59 -15.07 13.31 11.17
CA SER A 59 -15.98 13.00 12.27
C SER A 59 -16.43 14.23 13.05
N VAL A 60 -15.72 15.35 12.94
CA VAL A 60 -16.07 16.65 13.54
C VAL A 60 -16.54 17.59 12.43
N ALA A 61 -17.58 18.37 12.70
CA ALA A 61 -18.10 19.36 11.76
C ALA A 61 -16.99 20.36 11.32
N PRO A 62 -16.95 20.78 10.05
CA PRO A 62 -17.84 20.36 8.96
C PRO A 62 -17.54 18.94 8.46
N HIS A 63 -18.57 18.10 8.32
CA HIS A 63 -18.50 16.69 7.88
C HIS A 63 -18.23 16.55 6.38
N THR A 64 -17.10 17.10 5.95
CA THR A 64 -16.65 17.08 4.56
C THR A 64 -15.41 16.21 4.41
N GLU A 65 -14.95 16.03 3.17
CA GLU A 65 -13.69 15.37 2.86
C GLU A 65 -12.51 15.86 3.73
N PHE A 66 -11.49 15.01 3.83
CA PHE A 66 -10.26 15.38 4.51
C PHE A 66 -9.49 16.42 3.67
N PRO A 67 -9.14 17.59 4.25
CA PRO A 67 -8.60 18.72 3.49
C PRO A 67 -7.15 18.50 3.03
N ALA A 68 -6.43 17.53 3.62
CA ALA A 68 -5.03 17.29 3.30
C ALA A 68 -4.54 15.90 3.69
N HIS A 69 -3.44 15.48 3.06
CA HIS A 69 -2.67 14.27 3.39
C HIS A 69 -2.21 14.19 4.85
N CYS A 70 -2.06 15.32 5.55
CA CYS A 70 -1.68 15.37 6.96
C CYS A 70 -2.70 14.68 7.87
N SER A 71 -4.00 14.76 7.55
CA SER A 71 -5.04 14.13 8.38
C SER A 71 -4.91 12.61 8.40
N ILE A 72 -4.56 12.02 7.25
CA ILE A 72 -4.33 10.57 7.13
C ILE A 72 -3.04 10.17 7.84
N TYR A 73 -2.00 10.99 7.74
CA TYR A 73 -0.76 10.77 8.48
C TYR A 73 -1.01 10.66 9.98
N ASP A 74 -1.80 11.57 10.55
CA ASP A 74 -2.14 11.57 11.97
C ASP A 74 -2.96 10.34 12.38
N VAL A 75 -3.93 9.93 11.57
CA VAL A 75 -4.69 8.69 11.80
C VAL A 75 -3.75 7.49 11.83
N ILE A 76 -2.87 7.34 10.83
CA ILE A 76 -1.91 6.24 10.78
C ILE A 76 -0.98 6.28 12.01
N ARG A 77 -0.47 7.45 12.37
CA ARG A 77 0.40 7.61 13.54
C ARG A 77 -0.28 7.18 14.84
N ARG A 78 -1.55 7.54 15.03
CA ARG A 78 -2.34 7.11 16.20
C ARG A 78 -2.53 5.60 16.23
N VAL A 79 -2.83 4.97 15.10
CA VAL A 79 -2.99 3.51 15.01
C VAL A 79 -1.68 2.79 15.36
N PHE A 80 -0.53 3.23 14.82
CA PHE A 80 0.77 2.63 15.16
C PHE A 80 1.14 2.81 16.63
N LYS A 81 0.85 3.99 17.21
CA LYS A 81 1.06 4.26 18.63
C LYS A 81 0.20 3.35 19.51
N ALA A 82 -1.08 3.17 19.17
CA ALA A 82 -1.98 2.28 19.88
C ALA A 82 -1.55 0.81 19.78
N ALA A 83 -0.94 0.42 18.65
CA ALA A 83 -0.35 -0.90 18.45
C ALA A 83 1.04 -1.08 19.12
N GLY A 84 1.51 -0.14 19.93
CA GLY A 84 2.79 -0.21 20.64
C GLY A 84 4.03 -0.18 19.74
N THR A 85 3.88 0.22 18.48
CA THR A 85 4.98 0.25 17.51
C THR A 85 5.53 1.66 17.39
N ASP A 86 6.60 1.95 18.13
CA ASP A 86 7.31 3.23 18.03
C ASP A 86 8.39 3.15 16.94
N ARG A 87 8.00 3.45 15.70
CA ARG A 87 8.95 3.59 14.58
C ARG A 87 9.18 5.06 14.29
N ALA A 88 10.44 5.46 14.11
CA ALA A 88 10.83 6.82 13.76
C ALA A 88 10.19 7.34 12.45
N ARG A 89 9.70 6.46 11.57
CA ARG A 89 9.08 6.80 10.28
C ARG A 89 7.76 6.06 10.08
N VAL A 90 6.69 6.54 10.73
CA VAL A 90 5.31 6.09 10.49
C VAL A 90 4.66 6.94 9.39
N GLY A 91 3.85 6.35 8.52
CA GLY A 91 3.05 7.10 7.54
C GLY A 91 2.62 6.29 6.31
N THR A 92 1.89 6.95 5.39
CA THR A 92 1.38 6.33 4.14
C THR A 92 2.49 5.72 3.29
N ARG A 93 3.68 6.34 3.23
CA ARG A 93 4.84 5.80 2.52
C ARG A 93 5.30 4.46 3.08
N LEU A 94 5.29 4.28 4.40
CA LEU A 94 5.65 3.01 5.04
C LEU A 94 4.63 1.91 4.71
N LEU A 95 3.34 2.23 4.76
CA LEU A 95 2.27 1.30 4.39
C LEU A 95 2.38 0.86 2.93
N ARG A 96 2.58 1.84 2.03
CA ARG A 96 2.79 1.59 0.60
C ARG A 96 4.02 0.74 0.35
N HIS A 97 5.09 0.98 1.10
CA HIS A 97 6.31 0.20 1.01
C HIS A 97 6.09 -1.25 1.45
N ASN A 98 5.44 -1.46 2.60
CA ASN A 98 5.09 -2.81 3.07
C ASN A 98 4.19 -3.56 2.07
N ALA A 99 3.21 -2.88 1.47
CA ALA A 99 2.36 -3.48 0.45
C ALA A 99 3.17 -3.97 -0.76
N ALA A 100 4.09 -3.15 -1.27
CA ALA A 100 4.97 -3.50 -2.37
C ALA A 100 5.86 -4.71 -2.04
N THR A 101 6.52 -4.70 -0.87
CA THR A 101 7.37 -5.81 -0.42
C THR A 101 6.58 -7.11 -0.25
N ARG A 102 5.35 -7.04 0.27
CA ARG A 102 4.49 -8.23 0.42
C ARG A 102 4.08 -8.80 -0.94
N LEU A 103 3.73 -7.96 -1.90
CA LEU A 103 3.40 -8.40 -3.26
C LEU A 103 4.62 -9.02 -3.95
N LEU A 104 5.81 -8.41 -3.78
CA LEU A 104 7.06 -8.94 -4.34
C LEU A 104 7.39 -10.32 -3.77
N ARG A 105 7.32 -10.48 -2.43
CA ARG A 105 7.55 -11.77 -1.76
C ARG A 105 6.52 -12.83 -2.13
N ALA A 106 5.30 -12.42 -2.50
CA ALA A 106 4.28 -13.30 -3.04
C ALA A 106 4.50 -13.68 -4.52
N GLY A 107 5.62 -13.25 -5.13
CA GLY A 107 5.94 -13.53 -6.53
C GLY A 107 5.13 -12.71 -7.52
N THR A 108 4.50 -11.62 -7.10
CA THR A 108 3.72 -10.76 -8.02
C THR A 108 4.68 -10.08 -9.01
N PRO A 109 4.41 -10.12 -10.33
CA PRO A 109 5.27 -9.48 -11.32
C PRO A 109 5.44 -7.97 -11.06
N LEU A 110 6.68 -7.47 -11.22
CA LEU A 110 6.99 -6.03 -11.03
C LEU A 110 6.08 -5.08 -11.82
N PRO A 111 5.69 -5.36 -13.09
CA PRO A 111 4.75 -4.50 -13.81
C PRO A 111 3.40 -4.38 -13.11
N THR A 112 2.89 -5.49 -12.55
CA THR A 112 1.65 -5.52 -11.79
C THR A 112 1.78 -4.74 -10.49
N ILE A 113 2.89 -4.90 -9.76
CA ILE A 113 3.17 -4.11 -8.55
C ILE A 113 3.24 -2.62 -8.89
N SER A 114 3.95 -2.25 -9.96
CA SER A 114 4.07 -0.86 -10.43
C SER A 114 2.71 -0.27 -10.77
N ALA A 115 1.83 -1.03 -11.43
CA ALA A 115 0.47 -0.63 -11.76
C ALA A 115 -0.40 -0.41 -10.50
N ILE A 116 -0.38 -1.36 -9.55
CA ILE A 116 -1.12 -1.26 -8.28
C ILE A 116 -0.66 -0.03 -7.49
N LEU A 117 0.65 0.23 -7.46
CA LEU A 117 1.17 1.39 -6.77
C LEU A 117 0.85 2.68 -7.56
N GLY A 118 0.80 2.66 -8.89
CA GLY A 118 0.67 3.86 -9.71
C GLY A 118 2.01 4.57 -9.87
N HIS A 119 3.06 3.77 -10.08
CA HIS A 119 4.37 4.27 -10.51
C HIS A 119 4.39 4.33 -12.03
N SER A 120 4.67 5.53 -12.57
CA SER A 120 4.84 5.75 -14.01
C SER A 120 6.20 5.23 -14.51
N ASN A 121 7.19 5.08 -13.63
CA ASN A 121 8.52 4.55 -13.97
C ASN A 121 8.79 3.22 -13.22
N PRO A 122 9.00 2.09 -13.92
CA PRO A 122 9.34 0.80 -13.30
C PRO A 122 10.60 0.83 -12.43
N ASP A 123 11.56 1.75 -12.68
CA ASP A 123 12.79 1.87 -11.85
C ASP A 123 12.50 2.26 -10.40
N SER A 124 11.39 2.95 -10.14
CA SER A 124 10.97 3.26 -8.76
C SER A 124 10.53 2.01 -7.97
N THR A 125 10.38 0.87 -8.66
CA THR A 125 10.10 -0.45 -8.08
C THR A 125 11.39 -1.23 -7.77
N ASN A 126 12.54 -0.87 -8.36
CA ASN A 126 13.85 -1.48 -8.03
C ASN A 126 14.24 -1.28 -6.55
N VAL A 127 13.75 -0.21 -5.91
CA VAL A 127 13.95 0.02 -4.46
C VAL A 127 13.39 -1.14 -3.62
N TYR A 128 12.41 -1.90 -4.13
CA TYR A 128 11.84 -3.05 -3.43
C TYR A 128 12.60 -4.36 -3.67
N LEU A 129 13.34 -4.49 -4.77
CA LEU A 129 14.12 -5.69 -5.10
C LEU A 129 15.25 -5.94 -4.10
N GLY A 130 15.94 -4.88 -3.65
CA GLY A 130 17.01 -5.00 -2.66
C GLY A 130 16.57 -5.37 -1.25
N MET A 131 15.27 -5.59 -1.01
CA MET A 131 14.70 -5.77 0.34
C MET A 131 14.06 -7.16 0.54
N ASP A 132 14.01 -7.96 -0.52
CA ASP A 132 13.78 -9.39 -0.39
C ASP A 132 15.11 -10.09 -0.15
N THR A 133 15.54 -10.13 1.11
CA THR A 133 16.78 -10.81 1.52
C THR A 133 16.84 -12.27 1.08
N GLU A 134 15.70 -12.96 0.94
CA GLU A 134 15.67 -14.36 0.49
C GLU A 134 15.88 -14.48 -1.02
N GLN A 135 15.21 -13.65 -1.84
CA GLN A 135 15.48 -13.61 -3.28
C GLN A 135 16.87 -13.07 -3.59
N VAL A 136 17.34 -12.05 -2.86
CA VAL A 136 18.71 -11.54 -3.02
C VAL A 136 19.72 -12.63 -2.67
N ARG A 137 19.51 -13.41 -1.61
CA ARG A 137 20.35 -14.57 -1.29
C ARG A 137 20.33 -15.63 -2.39
N ALA A 138 19.18 -15.90 -3.01
CA ALA A 138 19.07 -16.83 -4.13
C ALA A 138 19.80 -16.33 -5.39
N CYS A 139 19.94 -15.00 -5.54
CA CYS A 139 20.67 -14.36 -6.63
C CYS A 139 22.15 -14.10 -6.32
N VAL A 140 22.65 -14.46 -5.13
CA VAL A 140 24.10 -14.44 -4.86
C VAL A 140 24.73 -15.59 -5.61
N LEU A 141 25.46 -15.27 -6.69
CA LEU A 141 26.38 -16.22 -7.31
C LEU A 141 27.41 -16.66 -6.27
N LEU A 142 27.53 -17.98 -6.08
CA LEU A 142 28.65 -18.57 -5.34
C LEU A 142 29.95 -18.10 -5.99
N ILE A 143 30.69 -17.24 -5.31
CA ILE A 143 32.06 -16.89 -5.70
C ILE A 143 32.84 -18.20 -5.64
N PRO A 144 33.42 -18.69 -6.76
CA PRO A 144 34.28 -19.86 -6.70
C PRO A 144 35.46 -19.52 -5.80
N LEU A 145 35.59 -20.22 -4.68
CA LEU A 145 36.76 -20.11 -3.82
C LEU A 145 38.01 -20.41 -4.68
N PRO A 146 39.07 -19.58 -4.61
CA PRO A 146 40.31 -19.94 -5.26
C PRO A 146 40.75 -21.28 -4.69
N ALA A 147 41.00 -22.24 -5.59
CA ALA A 147 41.53 -23.54 -5.22
C ALA A 147 42.80 -23.31 -4.39
N LEU A 148 42.73 -23.63 -3.09
CA LEU A 148 43.93 -23.83 -2.29
C LEU A 148 44.60 -25.11 -2.83
N GLN A 149 45.36 -24.97 -3.92
CA GLN A 149 46.40 -25.92 -4.25
C GLN A 149 47.51 -25.74 -3.22
N GLY A 150 47.41 -26.52 -2.15
CA GLY A 150 48.60 -26.95 -1.42
C GLY A 150 49.37 -27.96 -2.25
N ALA A 151 50.70 -27.84 -2.22
CA ALA A 151 51.78 -28.75 -2.64
C ALA A 151 52.71 -27.99 -3.59
N GLY A 152 54.00 -27.78 -3.34
CA GLY A 152 54.93 -28.51 -2.49
C GLY A 152 56.28 -28.53 -3.21
N ARG A 153 57.34 -28.24 -2.47
CA ARG A 153 58.79 -28.19 -2.83
C ARG A 153 59.30 -26.91 -3.49
#